data_AF-A0A8B8I7G4-F1
#
_entry.id   AF-A0A8B8I7G4-F1
#
_cell.length_a   1.000
_cell.length_b   1.000
_cell.length_c   1.000
_cell.angle_alpha   90.00
_cell.angle_beta   90.00
_cell.angle_gamma   90.00
#
_symmetry.space_group_name_H-M   'P 1'
#
loop_
_entity.id
_entity.type
_entity.pdbx_description
1 polymer ?
#
loop_
_entity_poly.entity_id
_entity_poly.type
_entity_poly.pdbx_seq_one_letter_code
_entity_poly.pdbx_strand_id
1 'polypeptide(L)'
;MSATVETSLKDKICSHVEIPILTRCCFCLPLRKGLIAFAYVNLMLTLAVTSLLSIYISAIRNTNIDMQDGSEYPRLIADTTALVLEVGMTVVFIVALHMKHVLLMKIYLYFEIVFSMIGFVYSLAFLTRETASELFLILFQLMVQIYLVILIWSTIVKMQRDGVVKYTREQGSV
;
A
#
# COMPACT_ATOMS: atom_id res chain seq x y z
N MET A 1 -9.76 34.05 5.20
CA MET A 1 -8.70 34.06 6.25
C MET A 1 -8.33 32.68 6.81
N SER A 2 -8.86 31.56 6.28
CA SER A 2 -8.55 30.20 6.76
C SER A 2 -7.39 29.52 6.02
N ALA A 3 -7.07 29.96 4.80
CA ALA A 3 -6.05 29.34 3.93
C ALA A 3 -4.59 29.51 4.41
N THR A 4 -4.29 30.51 5.26
CA THR A 4 -2.92 30.78 5.71
C THR A 4 -2.49 29.90 6.90
N VAL A 5 -3.46 29.29 7.59
CA VAL A 5 -3.19 28.44 8.77
C VAL A 5 -2.86 27.00 8.34
N GLU A 6 -3.52 26.49 7.30
CA GLU A 6 -3.21 25.15 6.75
C GLU A 6 -1.79 25.05 6.22
N THR A 7 -1.27 26.09 5.54
CA THR A 7 0.11 26.07 5.03
C THR A 7 1.13 26.04 6.18
N SER A 8 0.90 26.81 7.25
CA SER A 8 1.80 26.87 8.40
C SER A 8 1.84 25.56 9.20
N LEU A 9 0.72 24.86 9.32
CA LEU A 9 0.65 23.56 10.01
C LEU A 9 1.29 22.46 9.15
N LYS A 10 1.07 22.47 7.84
CA LYS A 10 1.72 21.56 6.88
C LYS A 10 3.23 21.75 6.85
N ASP A 11 3.70 23.00 6.89
CA ASP A 11 5.13 23.34 6.92
C ASP A 11 5.77 23.01 8.29
N LYS A 12 5.05 23.17 9.41
CA LYS A 12 5.52 22.76 10.74
C LYS A 12 5.59 21.24 10.93
N ILE A 13 4.61 20.51 10.42
CA ILE A 13 4.67 19.03 10.40
C ILE A 13 5.80 18.59 9.47
N CYS A 14 6.01 19.27 8.34
CA CYS A 14 7.09 18.98 7.40
C CYS A 14 8.49 19.31 7.95
N SER A 15 8.62 20.23 8.92
CA SER A 15 9.92 20.60 9.52
C SER A 15 10.33 19.72 10.70
N HIS A 16 9.37 19.12 11.41
CA HIS A 16 9.64 18.22 12.55
C HIS A 16 9.56 16.74 12.19
N VAL A 17 8.82 16.40 11.13
CA VAL A 17 8.86 15.08 10.53
C VAL A 17 9.79 15.17 9.32
N GLU A 18 11.09 15.24 9.58
CA GLU A 18 12.07 14.76 8.60
C GLU A 18 11.84 13.25 8.45
N ILE A 19 10.80 12.88 7.69
CA ILE A 19 10.62 11.50 7.25
C ILE A 19 11.93 11.18 6.52
N PRO A 20 12.73 10.22 7.01
CA PRO A 20 14.05 9.99 6.47
C PRO A 20 13.88 9.77 4.97
N ILE A 21 14.54 10.62 4.19
CA ILE A 21 14.55 10.49 2.74
C ILE A 21 15.37 9.24 2.48
N LEU A 22 14.74 8.06 2.53
CA LEU A 22 15.39 6.80 2.23
C LEU A 22 15.86 6.90 0.78
N THR A 23 17.14 7.16 0.59
CA THR A 23 17.78 7.11 -0.72
C THR A 23 18.13 5.67 -1.11
N ARG A 24 18.01 4.73 -0.14
CA ARG A 24 18.36 3.31 -0.24
C ARG A 24 17.28 2.47 0.47
N CYS A 25 16.66 1.51 -0.23
CA CYS A 25 16.01 0.36 0.42
C CYS A 25 17.09 -0.65 0.84
N CYS A 26 16.73 -1.66 1.66
CA CYS A 26 17.55 -2.60 2.44
C CYS A 26 18.75 -3.30 1.75
N PHE A 27 19.11 -2.97 0.51
CA PHE A 27 20.17 -3.59 -0.30
C PHE A 27 20.87 -2.62 -1.30
N CYS A 28 21.08 -1.34 -0.97
CA CYS A 28 21.80 -0.36 -1.83
C CYS A 28 21.17 -0.08 -3.21
N LEU A 29 19.97 -0.59 -3.48
CA LEU A 29 19.26 -0.39 -4.74
C LEU A 29 18.63 1.01 -4.79
N PRO A 30 18.68 1.71 -5.96
CA PRO A 30 18.06 3.02 -6.10
C PRO A 30 16.55 2.92 -5.82
N LEU A 31 16.03 3.83 -4.99
CA LEU A 31 14.65 3.89 -4.49
C LEU A 31 13.58 3.44 -5.50
N ARG A 32 13.70 3.86 -6.76
CA ARG A 32 12.79 3.51 -7.85
C ARG A 32 12.84 2.03 -8.23
N LYS A 33 14.02 1.43 -8.36
CA LYS A 33 14.17 0.01 -8.69
C LYS A 33 13.75 -0.88 -7.51
N GLY A 34 14.07 -0.43 -6.28
CA GLY A 34 13.63 -1.11 -5.05
C GLY A 34 12.11 -1.13 -4.92
N LEU A 35 11.45 0.01 -5.15
CA LEU A 35 9.98 0.10 -5.08
C LEU A 35 9.28 -0.71 -6.17
N ILE A 36 9.80 -0.73 -7.40
CA ILE A 36 9.26 -1.57 -8.47
C ILE A 36 9.43 -3.04 -8.11
N ALA A 37 10.63 -3.47 -7.70
CA ALA A 37 10.86 -4.85 -7.29
C ALA A 37 9.95 -5.27 -6.11
N PHE A 38 9.80 -4.40 -5.12
CA PHE A 38 8.93 -4.65 -3.98
C PHE A 38 7.45 -4.76 -4.39
N ALA A 39 6.96 -3.88 -5.26
CA ALA A 39 5.60 -3.96 -5.79
C ALA A 39 5.36 -5.26 -6.57
N TYR A 40 6.34 -5.73 -7.37
CA TYR A 40 6.26 -7.02 -8.05
C TYR A 40 6.28 -8.20 -7.10
N VAL A 41 7.10 -8.16 -6.03
CA VAL A 41 7.11 -9.20 -5.00
C VAL A 41 5.76 -9.24 -4.27
N ASN A 42 5.20 -8.08 -3.90
CA ASN A 42 3.89 -8.01 -3.27
C ASN A 42 2.78 -8.53 -4.20
N LEU A 43 2.85 -8.22 -5.50
CA LEU A 43 1.92 -8.76 -6.49
C LEU A 43 2.03 -10.29 -6.61
N MET A 44 3.24 -10.84 -6.62
CA MET A 44 3.45 -12.29 -6.66
C MET A 44 2.95 -12.98 -5.39
N LEU A 45 3.20 -12.37 -4.23
CA LEU A 45 2.71 -12.88 -2.94
C LEU A 45 1.18 -12.88 -2.90
N THR A 46 0.54 -11.77 -3.28
CA THR A 46 -0.92 -11.66 -3.31
C THR A 46 -1.53 -12.66 -4.30
N LEU A 47 -0.97 -12.82 -5.50
CA LEU A 47 -1.41 -13.85 -6.46
C LEU A 47 -1.27 -15.27 -5.91
N ALA A 48 -0.17 -15.57 -5.21
CA ALA A 48 0.02 -16.87 -4.58
C ALA A 48 -1.06 -17.11 -3.51
N VAL A 49 -1.33 -16.14 -2.65
CA VAL A 49 -2.40 -16.22 -1.64
C VAL A 49 -3.77 -16.39 -2.30
N THR A 50 -4.10 -15.62 -3.35
CA THR A 50 -5.35 -15.75 -4.11
C THR A 50 -5.51 -17.16 -4.68
N SER A 51 -4.42 -17.74 -5.21
CA SER A 51 -4.45 -19.09 -5.79
C SER A 51 -4.68 -20.17 -4.73
N LEU A 52 -4.04 -20.05 -3.56
CA LEU A 52 -4.23 -20.96 -2.44
C LEU A 52 -5.66 -20.86 -1.89
N LEU A 53 -6.18 -19.64 -1.73
CA LEU A 53 -7.56 -19.41 -1.31
C LEU A 53 -8.55 -20.02 -2.30
N SER A 54 -8.31 -19.85 -3.61
CA SER A 54 -9.16 -20.45 -4.66
C SER A 54 -9.16 -21.97 -4.61
N ILE A 55 -7.99 -22.60 -4.37
CA ILE A 55 -7.88 -24.05 -4.20
C ILE A 55 -8.62 -24.50 -2.95
N TYR A 56 -8.48 -23.78 -1.83
CA TYR A 56 -9.16 -24.06 -0.57
C TYR A 56 -10.70 -24.04 -0.73
N ILE A 57 -11.23 -23.00 -1.39
CA ILE A 57 -12.65 -22.89 -1.70
C ILE A 57 -13.12 -24.05 -2.58
N SER A 58 -12.34 -24.40 -3.61
CA SER A 58 -12.68 -25.51 -4.49
C SER A 58 -12.59 -26.88 -3.80
N ALA A 59 -11.66 -27.06 -2.85
CA ALA A 59 -11.53 -28.27 -2.06
C ALA A 59 -12.74 -28.45 -1.13
N ILE A 60 -13.17 -27.39 -0.45
CA ILE A 60 -14.35 -27.44 0.45
C ILE A 60 -15.63 -27.67 -0.34
N ARG A 61 -15.78 -27.00 -1.49
CA ARG A 61 -16.92 -27.24 -2.38
C ARG A 61 -16.99 -28.70 -2.85
N ASN A 62 -15.86 -29.36 -3.03
CA ASN A 62 -15.80 -30.74 -3.50
C ASN A 62 -16.06 -31.78 -2.39
N THR A 63 -15.80 -31.44 -1.13
CA THR A 63 -16.00 -32.35 0.00
C THR A 63 -17.41 -32.33 0.59
N ASN A 64 -18.33 -31.46 0.12
CA ASN A 64 -19.69 -31.30 0.66
C ASN A 64 -19.72 -31.24 2.19
N ILE A 65 -18.67 -30.72 2.82
CA ILE A 65 -18.68 -30.49 4.27
C ILE A 65 -19.65 -29.34 4.47
N ASP A 66 -20.79 -29.63 5.09
CA ASP A 66 -21.78 -28.65 5.51
C ASP A 66 -21.06 -27.56 6.31
N MET A 67 -20.80 -26.43 5.66
CA MET A 67 -20.35 -25.19 6.28
C MET A 67 -21.53 -24.66 7.10
N GLN A 68 -21.71 -25.22 8.28
CA GLN A 68 -22.86 -25.03 9.15
C GLN A 68 -22.91 -23.62 9.79
N ASP A 69 -21.90 -22.78 9.58
CA ASP A 69 -21.85 -21.44 10.13
C ASP A 69 -22.06 -20.38 9.03
N GLY A 70 -23.28 -19.85 8.93
CA GLY A 70 -23.69 -18.86 7.92
C GLY A 70 -22.90 -17.53 7.97
N SER A 71 -21.98 -17.37 8.93
CA SER A 71 -21.09 -16.20 9.04
C SER A 71 -19.78 -16.32 8.25
N GLU A 72 -19.35 -17.53 7.88
CA GLU A 72 -18.06 -17.74 7.18
C GLU A 72 -18.15 -17.42 5.68
N TYR A 73 -19.30 -17.69 5.07
CA TYR A 73 -19.56 -17.41 3.66
C TYR A 73 -19.45 -15.92 3.28
N PRO A 74 -20.12 -14.98 3.98
CA PRO A 74 -19.99 -13.56 3.68
C PRO A 74 -18.57 -13.03 3.96
N ARG A 75 -17.88 -13.61 4.96
CA ARG A 75 -16.48 -13.25 5.28
C ARG A 75 -15.54 -13.64 4.14
N LEU A 76 -15.67 -14.86 3.62
CA LEU A 76 -14.88 -15.36 2.49
C LEU A 76 -15.11 -14.56 1.21
N ILE A 77 -16.37 -14.18 0.93
CA ILE A 77 -16.71 -13.34 -0.23
C ILE A 77 -16.08 -11.95 -0.06
N ALA A 78 -16.23 -11.33 1.11
CA ALA A 78 -15.64 -10.02 1.40
C ALA A 78 -14.11 -10.04 1.23
N ASP A 79 -13.44 -11.06 1.79
CA ASP A 79 -12.00 -11.25 1.68
C ASP A 79 -11.55 -11.44 0.23
N THR A 80 -12.25 -12.30 -0.54
CA THR A 80 -11.97 -12.51 -1.96
C THR A 80 -12.12 -11.21 -2.76
N THR A 81 -13.17 -10.42 -2.51
CA THR A 81 -13.37 -9.15 -3.22
C THR A 81 -12.32 -8.10 -2.86
N ALA A 82 -11.90 -8.04 -1.59
CA ALA A 82 -10.83 -7.17 -1.12
C ALA A 82 -9.50 -7.51 -1.82
N LEU A 83 -9.18 -8.79 -1.92
CA LEU A 83 -7.97 -9.29 -2.56
C LEU A 83 -7.93 -8.98 -4.06
N VAL A 84 -9.04 -9.13 -4.77
CA VAL A 84 -9.15 -8.78 -6.21
C VAL A 84 -8.94 -7.28 -6.42
N LEU A 85 -9.52 -6.45 -5.54
CA LEU A 85 -9.32 -4.99 -5.59
C LEU A 85 -7.86 -4.62 -5.33
N GLU A 86 -7.21 -5.25 -4.36
CA GLU A 86 -5.80 -5.02 -4.04
C GLU A 86 -4.88 -5.42 -5.20
N VAL A 87 -5.12 -6.55 -5.86
CA VAL A 87 -4.39 -6.97 -7.07
C VAL A 87 -4.59 -5.97 -8.22
N GLY A 88 -5.82 -5.52 -8.46
CA GLY A 88 -6.11 -4.54 -9.51
C GLY A 88 -5.36 -3.22 -9.27
N MET A 89 -5.39 -2.73 -8.03
CA MET A 89 -4.76 -1.46 -7.66
C MET A 89 -3.23 -1.54 -7.64
N THR A 90 -2.64 -2.65 -7.21
CA THR A 90 -1.19 -2.87 -7.28
C THR A 90 -0.70 -2.93 -8.73
N VAL A 91 -1.47 -3.50 -9.67
CA VAL A 91 -1.13 -3.44 -11.11
C VAL A 91 -1.15 -2.00 -11.63
N VAL A 92 -2.19 -1.22 -11.30
CA VAL A 92 -2.27 0.21 -11.67
C VAL A 92 -1.07 0.98 -11.10
N PHE A 93 -0.67 0.67 -9.87
CA PHE A 93 0.50 1.28 -9.23
C PHE A 93 1.81 0.95 -9.95
N ILE A 94 2.01 -0.29 -10.36
CA ILE A 94 3.19 -0.70 -11.16
C ILE A 94 3.21 0.08 -12.48
N VAL A 95 2.07 0.21 -13.16
CA VAL A 95 1.96 1.01 -14.39
C VAL A 95 2.29 2.48 -14.12
N ALA A 96 1.79 3.06 -13.02
CA ALA A 96 2.09 4.42 -12.61
C ALA A 96 3.59 4.65 -12.34
N LEU A 97 4.26 3.68 -11.72
CA LEU A 97 5.71 3.67 -11.48
C LEU A 97 6.52 3.68 -12.78
N HIS A 98 6.11 2.88 -13.76
CA HIS A 98 6.74 2.83 -15.08
C HIS A 98 6.54 4.13 -15.85
N MET A 99 5.31 4.68 -15.85
CA MET A 99 4.94 5.85 -16.63
C MET A 99 5.38 7.19 -16.02
N LYS A 100 6.00 7.18 -14.83
CA LYS A 100 6.44 8.41 -14.10
C LYS A 100 5.31 9.40 -13.83
N HIS A 101 4.06 8.98 -13.86
CA HIS A 101 2.92 9.86 -13.61
C HIS A 101 2.68 10.05 -12.11
N VAL A 102 3.09 11.22 -11.62
CA VAL A 102 3.00 11.59 -10.19
C VAL A 102 1.55 11.65 -9.69
N LEU A 103 0.59 11.95 -10.57
CA LEU A 103 -0.83 12.03 -10.22
C LEU A 103 -1.41 10.64 -9.88
N LEU A 104 -1.12 9.64 -10.71
CA LEU A 104 -1.54 8.24 -10.46
C LEU A 104 -0.94 7.69 -9.17
N MET A 105 0.31 8.04 -8.85
CA MET A 105 0.92 7.64 -7.57
C MET A 105 0.24 8.27 -6.35
N LYS A 106 -0.21 9.53 -6.44
CA LYS A 106 -0.94 10.20 -5.36
C LYS A 106 -2.30 9.56 -5.13
N ILE A 107 -3.01 9.21 -6.20
CA ILE A 107 -4.30 8.49 -6.10
C ILE A 107 -4.09 7.13 -5.42
N TYR A 108 -3.07 6.38 -5.86
CA TYR A 108 -2.76 5.09 -5.26
C TYR A 108 -2.38 5.21 -3.77
N LEU A 109 -1.57 6.20 -3.40
CA LEU A 109 -1.24 6.46 -2.00
C LEU A 109 -2.49 6.70 -1.14
N TYR A 110 -3.44 7.51 -1.64
CA TYR A 110 -4.68 7.77 -0.91
C TYR A 110 -5.52 6.49 -0.75
N PHE A 111 -5.62 5.70 -1.82
CA PHE A 111 -6.29 4.40 -1.78
C PHE A 111 -5.65 3.46 -0.75
N GLU A 112 -4.32 3.35 -0.76
CA GLU A 112 -3.55 2.49 0.16
C GLU A 112 -3.78 2.88 1.62
N ILE A 113 -3.78 4.18 1.93
CA ILE A 113 -4.05 4.69 3.28
C ILE A 113 -5.48 4.34 3.72
N VAL A 114 -6.47 4.55 2.85
CA VAL A 114 -7.87 4.23 3.15
C VAL A 114 -8.04 2.73 3.37
N PHE A 115 -7.45 1.91 2.51
CA PHE A 115 -7.53 0.45 2.61
C PHE A 115 -6.83 -0.07 3.88
N SER A 116 -5.67 0.49 4.21
CA SER A 116 -4.96 0.20 5.47
C SER A 116 -5.80 0.54 6.70
N MET A 117 -6.53 1.67 6.68
CA MET A 117 -7.42 2.06 7.77
C MET A 117 -8.61 1.12 7.91
N ILE A 118 -9.22 0.72 6.78
CA ILE A 118 -10.32 -0.26 6.77
C ILE A 118 -9.84 -1.60 7.31
N GLY A 119 -8.69 -2.09 6.83
CA GLY A 119 -8.08 -3.34 7.31
C GLY A 119 -7.73 -3.30 8.80
N PHE A 120 -7.27 -2.15 9.31
CA PHE A 120 -7.02 -1.95 10.73
C PHE A 120 -8.30 -2.03 11.58
N VAL A 121 -9.38 -1.35 11.15
CA VAL A 121 -10.68 -1.42 11.86
C VAL A 121 -11.25 -2.83 11.83
N TYR A 122 -11.15 -3.50 10.68
CA TYR A 122 -11.55 -4.91 10.55
C TYR A 122 -10.76 -5.80 11.51
N SER A 123 -9.43 -5.61 11.59
CA SER A 123 -8.56 -6.36 12.50
C SER A 123 -8.93 -6.14 13.97
N LEU A 124 -9.28 -4.91 14.37
CA LEU A 124 -9.73 -4.61 15.73
C LEU A 124 -11.06 -5.27 16.07
N ALA A 125 -12.00 -5.32 15.12
CA ALA A 125 -13.31 -5.93 15.33
C ALA A 125 -13.23 -7.45 15.54
N PHE A 126 -12.25 -8.11 14.91
CA PHE A 126 -12.07 -9.56 14.98
C PHE A 126 -10.98 -10.01 15.96
N LEU A 127 -10.27 -9.07 16.61
CA LEU A 127 -9.13 -9.33 17.49
C LEU A 127 -9.39 -10.39 18.59
N THR A 128 -10.65 -10.53 19.04
CA THR A 128 -11.05 -11.47 20.10
C THR A 128 -11.31 -12.90 19.63
N ARG A 129 -11.41 -13.13 18.33
CA ARG A 129 -11.70 -14.45 17.73
C ARG A 129 -10.48 -15.09 17.05
N GLU A 130 -9.45 -14.31 16.76
CA GLU A 130 -8.30 -14.76 15.97
C GLU A 130 -7.25 -15.49 16.82
N THR A 131 -6.57 -16.45 16.19
CA THR A 131 -5.46 -17.18 16.79
C THR A 131 -4.19 -16.33 16.88
N ALA A 132 -3.26 -16.69 17.77
CA ALA A 132 -1.99 -15.97 17.93
C ALA A 132 -1.17 -15.88 16.62
N SER A 133 -1.28 -16.90 15.75
CA SER A 133 -0.65 -16.93 14.43
C SER A 133 -1.29 -15.93 13.45
N GLU A 134 -2.61 -15.82 13.44
CA GLU A 134 -3.33 -14.87 12.57
C GLU A 134 -3.03 -13.43 12.98
N LEU A 135 -3.01 -13.14 14.29
CA LEU A 135 -2.62 -11.83 14.80
C LEU A 135 -1.21 -11.43 14.38
N PHE A 136 -0.25 -12.36 14.42
CA PHE A 136 1.11 -12.10 13.96
C PHE A 136 1.15 -11.74 12.46
N LEU A 137 0.43 -12.49 11.63
CA LEU A 137 0.35 -12.22 10.19
C LEU A 137 -0.31 -10.87 9.90
N ILE A 138 -1.36 -10.52 10.61
CA ILE A 138 -2.04 -9.22 10.49
C ILE A 138 -1.09 -8.07 10.86
N LEU A 139 -0.37 -8.18 11.98
CA LEU A 139 0.59 -7.17 12.39
C LEU A 139 1.76 -7.04 11.42
N PHE A 140 2.25 -8.16 10.90
CA PHE A 140 3.29 -8.19 9.87
C PHE A 140 2.80 -7.52 8.58
N GLN A 141 1.57 -7.81 8.15
CA GLN A 141 0.95 -7.19 6.99
C GLN A 141 0.81 -5.67 7.18
N LEU A 142 0.34 -5.21 8.34
CA LEU A 142 0.24 -3.78 8.66
C LEU A 142 1.61 -3.09 8.63
N MET A 143 2.65 -3.73 9.16
CA MET A 143 4.02 -3.21 9.08
C MET A 143 4.49 -3.05 7.64
N VAL A 144 4.23 -4.03 6.79
CA VAL A 144 4.52 -3.98 5.35
C VAL A 144 3.72 -2.86 4.66
N GLN A 145 2.43 -2.71 4.98
CA GLN A 145 1.57 -1.67 4.42
C GLN A 145 2.06 -0.26 4.78
N ILE A 146 2.41 -0.03 6.05
CA ILE A 146 2.96 1.26 6.51
C ILE A 146 4.28 1.55 5.81
N TYR A 147 5.14 0.54 5.67
CA TYR A 147 6.40 0.67 4.94
C TYR A 147 6.18 1.07 3.47
N LEU A 148 5.22 0.47 2.79
CA LEU A 148 4.82 0.82 1.42
C LEU A 148 4.37 2.29 1.32
N VAL A 149 3.48 2.73 2.21
CA VAL A 149 2.98 4.12 2.23
C VAL A 149 4.13 5.11 2.37
N ILE A 150 5.08 4.85 3.28
CA ILE A 150 6.27 5.69 3.46
C ILE A 150 7.11 5.72 2.19
N LEU A 151 7.38 4.57 1.56
CA LEU A 151 8.18 4.51 0.33
C LEU A 151 7.54 5.26 -0.84
N ILE A 152 6.23 5.14 -1.00
CA ILE A 152 5.48 5.85 -2.05
C ILE A 152 5.54 7.35 -1.79
N TRP A 153 5.33 7.77 -0.54
CA TRP A 153 5.45 9.18 -0.15
C TRP A 153 6.84 9.74 -0.46
N SER A 154 7.90 9.04 -0.04
CA SER A 154 9.28 9.42 -0.32
C SER A 154 9.56 9.53 -1.83
N THR A 155 8.95 8.65 -2.64
CA THR A 155 9.08 8.68 -4.11
C THR A 155 8.38 9.88 -4.73
N ILE A 156 7.18 10.22 -4.25
CA ILE A 156 6.43 11.40 -4.72
C ILE A 156 7.20 12.68 -4.38
N VAL A 157 7.67 12.82 -3.13
CA VAL A 157 8.46 13.99 -2.69
C VAL A 157 9.73 14.14 -3.52
N LYS A 158 10.43 13.02 -3.81
CA LYS A 158 11.63 13.04 -4.64
C LYS A 158 11.33 13.50 -6.07
N MET A 159 10.27 12.99 -6.70
CA MET A 159 9.88 13.43 -8.05
C MET A 159 9.44 14.89 -8.09
N GLN A 160 8.80 15.39 -7.03
CA GLN A 160 8.43 16.80 -6.94
C GLN A 160 9.67 17.70 -6.83
N ARG A 161 10.70 17.30 -6.07
CA ARG A 161 11.98 18.05 -6.03
C ARG A 161 12.71 18.03 -7.35
N ASP A 162 12.83 16.87 -8.00
CA ASP A 162 13.53 16.74 -9.29
C ASP A 162 12.85 17.58 -10.39
N GLY A 163 11.52 17.72 -10.34
CA GLY A 163 10.75 18.60 -11.22
C GLY A 163 11.02 20.08 -10.97
N VAL A 164 11.12 20.50 -9.70
CA VAL A 164 11.40 21.90 -9.31
C VAL A 164 12.84 22.30 -9.66
N VAL A 165 13.82 21.42 -9.46
CA VAL A 165 15.25 21.70 -9.74
C VAL A 165 15.52 21.92 -11.24
N LYS A 166 14.69 21.36 -12.13
CA LYS A 166 14.79 21.61 -13.58
C LYS A 166 14.47 23.07 -13.95
N TYR A 167 13.59 23.76 -13.23
CA TYR A 167 13.24 25.15 -13.52
C TYR A 167 14.32 26.15 -13.08
N THR A 168 15.07 25.85 -12.01
CA THR A 168 16.07 26.79 -11.49
C THR A 168 17.32 26.89 -12.38
N ARG A 169 17.59 25.90 -13.23
CA ARG A 169 18.83 25.86 -14.03
C ARG A 169 18.75 26.64 -15.35
N GLU A 170 17.56 27.06 -15.80
CA GLU A 170 17.38 27.83 -17.05
C GLU A 170 17.26 29.35 -16.87
N GLN A 171 17.30 29.87 -15.64
CA GLN A 171 17.22 31.32 -15.37
C GLN A 171 18.58 32.00 -15.14
N GLY A 172 19.70 31.36 -15.50
CA GLY A 172 21.05 31.82 -15.18
C GLY A 172 22.00 32.11 -16.35
N SER A 173 21.50 32.41 -17.55
CA SER A 173 22.36 32.86 -18.66
C SER A 173 21.64 33.88 -19.55
N VAL A 174 21.67 35.14 -19.15
CA VAL A 174 21.55 36.31 -20.03
C VAL A 174 22.67 37.27 -19.65
#